data_AF-A0A536EEM3-F1
#
_entry.id   AF-A0A536EEM3-F1
#
_cell.length_a   1.000
_cell.length_b   1.000
_cell.length_c   1.000
_cell.angle_alpha   90.00
_cell.angle_beta   90.00
_cell.angle_gamma   90.00
#
_symmetry.space_group_name_H-M   'P 1'
#
loop_
_entity.id
_entity.type
_entity.pdbx_description
1 polymer ?
#
loop_
_entity_poly.entity_id
_entity_poly.type
_entity_poly.pdbx_seq_one_letter_code
_entity_poly.pdbx_strand_id
1 'polypeptide(L)'
;SHVDDVCIAVIQPLLRAHRSETLALLERWNGSANRWKRRASVVAFVRKIGESGEFTEDALRLCENLAFDRQDLVRKGVGWALKDLMRGDREGVLEYVKELRRRGVSSTVTLYAIRDLDGRERQEVLAVRPSRTVV
;
A
#
# COMPACT_ATOMS: atom_id res chain seq x y z
N SER A 1 11.22 7.72 8.92
CA SER A 1 10.77 7.83 10.33
C SER A 1 11.24 6.57 11.05
N HIS A 2 11.46 6.60 12.37
CA HIS A 2 11.93 5.40 13.11
C HIS A 2 11.07 4.14 12.85
N VAL A 3 9.78 4.32 12.55
CA VAL A 3 8.87 3.21 12.18
C VAL A 3 9.24 2.57 10.85
N ASP A 4 9.61 3.37 9.84
CA ASP A 4 9.99 2.86 8.52
C ASP A 4 11.30 2.06 8.62
N ASP A 5 12.25 2.53 9.43
CA ASP A 5 13.53 1.85 9.65
C ASP A 5 13.32 0.50 10.37
N VAL A 6 12.44 0.45 11.38
CA VAL A 6 12.05 -0.81 12.03
C VAL A 6 11.38 -1.76 11.02
N CYS A 7 10.53 -1.25 10.12
CA CYS A 7 9.92 -2.10 9.10
C CYS A 7 10.99 -2.76 8.24
N ILE A 8 11.94 -1.97 7.73
CA ILE A 8 12.96 -2.45 6.79
C ILE A 8 13.99 -3.35 7.50
N ALA A 9 14.49 -2.93 8.67
CA ALA A 9 15.59 -3.60 9.34
C ALA A 9 15.16 -4.82 10.18
N VAL A 10 13.90 -4.87 10.62
CA VAL A 10 13.41 -5.92 11.55
C VAL A 10 12.25 -6.68 10.95
N ILE A 11 11.18 -5.99 10.54
CA ILE A 11 9.95 -6.65 10.11
C ILE A 11 10.14 -7.39 8.79
N GLN A 12 10.88 -6.84 7.82
CA GLN A 12 11.11 -7.51 6.54
C GLN A 12 11.92 -8.81 6.67
N PRO A 13 13.02 -8.86 7.44
CA PRO A 13 13.68 -10.14 7.76
C PRO A 13 12.76 -11.13 8.46
N LEU A 14 11.96 -10.69 9.44
CA LEU A 14 10.99 -11.56 10.12
C LEU A 14 9.92 -12.08 9.16
N LEU A 15 9.45 -11.27 8.22
CA LEU A 15 8.48 -11.68 7.21
C LEU A 15 9.02 -12.80 6.32
N ARG A 16 10.34 -12.78 6.04
CA ARG A 16 11.02 -13.82 5.27
C ARG A 16 11.26 -15.10 6.10
N ALA A 17 11.65 -14.96 7.37
CA ALA A 17 12.00 -16.10 8.22
C ALA A 17 10.79 -16.76 8.91
N HIS A 18 9.77 -15.97 9.24
CA HIS A 18 8.59 -16.33 10.05
C HIS A 18 7.34 -15.73 9.41
N ARG A 19 7.03 -16.17 8.18
CA ARG A 19 6.00 -15.56 7.32
C ARG A 19 4.65 -15.50 8.02
N SER A 20 4.14 -16.62 8.49
CA SER A 20 2.79 -16.75 9.05
C SER A 20 2.60 -15.88 10.31
N GLU A 21 3.55 -15.93 11.24
CA GLU A 21 3.53 -15.18 12.50
C GLU A 21 3.67 -13.68 12.26
N THR A 22 4.53 -13.30 11.32
CA THR A 22 4.74 -11.89 10.97
C THR A 22 3.52 -11.32 10.26
N LEU A 23 2.91 -12.04 9.32
CA LEU A 23 1.66 -11.62 8.69
C LEU A 23 0.54 -11.46 9.71
N ALA A 24 0.37 -12.42 10.63
CA ALA A 24 -0.62 -12.32 11.71
C ALA A 24 -0.38 -11.10 12.62
N LEU A 25 0.89 -10.73 12.87
CA LEU A 25 1.21 -9.51 13.60
C LEU A 25 0.81 -8.25 12.82
N LEU A 26 1.12 -8.20 11.53
CA LEU A 26 0.80 -7.07 10.66
C LEU A 26 -0.71 -6.87 10.53
N GLU A 27 -1.49 -7.94 10.45
CA GLU A 27 -2.95 -7.89 10.47
C GLU A 27 -3.48 -7.26 11.77
N ARG A 28 -2.98 -7.66 12.93
CA ARG A 28 -3.36 -7.04 14.21
C ARG A 28 -2.99 -5.57 14.26
N TRP A 29 -1.86 -5.19 13.67
CA TRP A 29 -1.42 -3.79 13.60
C TRP A 29 -2.27 -2.97 12.64
N ASN A 30 -2.73 -3.56 11.54
CA ASN A 30 -3.56 -2.94 10.52
C ASN A 30 -4.91 -2.48 11.10
N GLY A 31 -5.49 -3.23 12.03
CA GLY A 31 -6.70 -2.84 12.78
C GLY A 31 -6.48 -1.97 14.02
N SER A 32 -5.24 -1.55 14.34
CA SER A 32 -4.95 -0.88 15.61
C SER A 32 -5.39 0.59 15.64
N ALA A 33 -5.82 1.09 16.81
CA ALA A 33 -6.03 2.53 17.03
C ALA A 33 -4.74 3.38 16.83
N ASN A 34 -3.56 2.77 17.01
CA ASN A 34 -2.28 3.46 16.87
C ASN A 34 -1.89 3.63 15.38
N ARG A 35 -1.78 4.87 14.92
CA ARG A 35 -1.42 5.21 13.52
C ARG A 35 -0.08 4.62 13.06
N TRP A 36 0.89 4.47 13.96
CA TRP A 36 2.21 3.95 13.62
C TRP A 36 2.19 2.45 13.39
N LYS A 37 1.37 1.71 14.15
CA LYS A 37 1.11 0.29 13.91
C LYS A 37 0.43 0.08 12.54
N ARG A 38 -0.62 0.87 12.25
CA ARG A 38 -1.28 0.83 10.93
C ARG A 38 -0.32 1.16 9.79
N ARG A 39 0.48 2.22 9.93
CA ARG A 39 1.53 2.53 8.93
C ARG A 39 2.51 1.37 8.76
N ALA A 40 3.03 0.80 9.85
CA ALA A 40 3.97 -0.32 9.80
C ALA A 40 3.38 -1.54 9.09
N SER A 41 2.07 -1.81 9.27
CA SER A 41 1.39 -2.94 8.65
C SER A 41 1.43 -2.92 7.11
N VAL A 42 1.57 -1.74 6.48
CA VAL A 42 1.69 -1.63 5.01
C VAL A 42 3.12 -1.30 4.57
N VAL A 43 3.87 -0.53 5.39
CA VAL A 43 5.26 -0.19 5.08
C VAL A 43 6.19 -1.41 5.18
N ALA A 44 5.79 -2.49 5.86
CA ALA A 44 6.51 -3.77 5.79
C ALA A 44 6.69 -4.26 4.34
N PHE A 45 5.81 -3.91 3.41
CA PHE A 45 5.81 -4.39 2.02
C PHE A 45 6.49 -3.45 1.01
N VAL A 46 7.29 -2.48 1.46
CA VAL A 46 8.04 -1.58 0.56
C VAL A 46 9.37 -2.18 0.12
N ARG A 47 10.02 -1.55 -0.88
CA ARG A 47 11.34 -1.91 -1.40
C ARG A 47 11.38 -3.38 -1.83
N LYS A 48 12.37 -4.14 -1.36
CA LYS A 48 12.64 -5.51 -1.78
C LYS A 48 11.52 -6.51 -1.49
N ILE A 49 10.68 -6.24 -0.49
CA ILE A 49 9.48 -7.07 -0.26
C ILE A 49 8.46 -6.82 -1.38
N GLY A 50 8.09 -5.56 -1.64
CA GLY A 50 7.10 -5.23 -2.67
C GLY A 50 7.58 -5.56 -4.09
N GLU A 51 8.84 -5.26 -4.39
CA GLU A 51 9.47 -5.55 -5.69
C GLU A 51 9.53 -7.05 -6.01
N SER A 52 9.42 -7.92 -5.01
CA SER A 52 9.53 -9.37 -5.23
C SER A 52 8.27 -10.03 -5.80
N GLY A 53 7.10 -9.36 -5.73
CA GLY A 53 5.81 -9.93 -6.14
C GLY A 53 5.25 -11.04 -5.22
N GLU A 54 6.08 -11.66 -4.38
CA GLU A 54 5.72 -12.81 -3.53
C GLU A 54 4.65 -12.50 -2.45
N PHE A 55 4.54 -11.23 -2.06
CA PHE A 55 3.65 -10.77 -1.00
C PHE A 55 2.55 -9.84 -1.52
N THR A 56 2.32 -9.80 -2.83
CA THR A 56 1.38 -8.84 -3.42
C THR A 56 -0.03 -9.02 -2.88
N GLU A 57 -0.55 -10.24 -2.84
CA GLU A 57 -1.91 -10.51 -2.34
C GLU A 57 -2.07 -10.11 -0.85
N ASP A 58 -1.10 -10.50 -0.02
CA ASP A 58 -1.06 -10.14 1.41
C ASP A 58 -1.05 -8.62 1.61
N ALA A 59 -0.20 -7.93 0.86
CA ALA A 59 -0.03 -6.49 0.96
C ALA A 59 -1.25 -5.72 0.45
N LEU A 60 -1.87 -6.16 -0.66
CA LEU A 60 -3.08 -5.57 -1.21
C LEU A 60 -4.25 -5.68 -0.22
N ARG A 61 -4.41 -6.83 0.44
CA ARG A 61 -5.42 -7.01 1.49
C ARG A 61 -5.24 -6.04 2.67
N LEU A 62 -3.99 -5.81 3.09
CA LEU A 62 -3.69 -4.86 4.17
C LEU A 62 -3.83 -3.40 3.71
N CYS A 63 -3.53 -3.11 2.44
CA CYS A 63 -3.76 -1.80 1.83
C CYS A 63 -5.25 -1.49 1.72
N GLU A 64 -6.08 -2.46 1.36
CA GLU A 64 -7.53 -2.32 1.21
C GLU A 64 -8.18 -1.77 2.47
N ASN A 65 -7.83 -2.31 3.64
CA ASN A 65 -8.38 -1.85 4.92
C ASN A 65 -7.93 -0.41 5.29
N LEU A 66 -6.77 0.05 4.77
CA LEU A 66 -6.19 1.35 5.12
C LEU A 66 -6.27 2.40 4.01
N ALA A 67 -6.77 2.06 2.83
CA ALA A 67 -6.83 2.97 1.68
C ALA A 67 -7.58 4.27 2.01
N PHE A 68 -8.60 4.18 2.86
CA PHE A 68 -9.44 5.30 3.30
C PHE A 68 -9.14 5.79 4.73
N ASP A 69 -8.00 5.39 5.33
CA ASP A 69 -7.60 5.84 6.66
C ASP A 69 -7.62 7.37 6.76
N ARG A 70 -7.97 7.94 7.91
CA ARG A 70 -8.04 9.40 8.11
C ARG A 70 -6.66 10.05 8.25
N GLN A 71 -5.63 9.28 8.60
CA GLN A 71 -4.28 9.78 8.89
C GLN A 71 -3.44 9.85 7.62
N ASP A 72 -2.95 11.05 7.28
CA ASP A 72 -2.13 11.28 6.08
C ASP A 72 -0.85 10.42 6.06
N LEU A 73 -0.21 10.23 7.22
CA LEU A 73 0.96 9.35 7.33
C LEU A 73 0.64 7.89 7.02
N VAL A 74 -0.57 7.41 7.29
CA VAL A 74 -0.97 6.04 6.93
C VAL A 74 -1.23 5.96 5.43
N ARG A 75 -1.94 6.94 4.85
CA ARG A 75 -2.19 7.04 3.40
C ARG A 75 -0.90 7.06 2.58
N LYS A 76 0.11 7.81 3.03
CA LYS A 76 1.45 7.82 2.40
C LYS A 76 2.13 6.45 2.47
N GLY A 77 1.89 5.70 3.54
CA GLY A 77 2.37 4.32 3.69
C GLY A 77 1.71 3.39 2.67
N VAL A 78 0.38 3.45 2.55
CA VAL A 78 -0.38 2.68 1.53
C VAL A 78 0.12 3.01 0.13
N GLY A 79 0.19 4.29 -0.25
CA GLY A 79 0.66 4.68 -1.57
C GLY A 79 2.11 4.26 -1.87
N TRP A 80 3.00 4.28 -0.87
CA TRP A 80 4.37 3.78 -1.06
C TRP A 80 4.38 2.26 -1.25
N ALA A 81 3.64 1.49 -0.45
CA ALA A 81 3.52 0.05 -0.66
C ALA A 81 3.02 -0.27 -2.08
N LEU A 82 1.94 0.36 -2.53
CA LEU A 82 1.38 0.16 -3.88
C LEU A 82 2.39 0.49 -4.99
N LYS A 83 3.15 1.58 -4.84
CA LYS A 83 4.20 1.95 -5.80
C LYS A 83 5.26 0.86 -5.96
N ASP A 84 5.72 0.29 -4.85
CA ASP A 84 6.77 -0.74 -4.88
C ASP A 84 6.18 -2.11 -5.28
N LEU A 85 4.95 -2.42 -4.90
CA LEU A 85 4.22 -3.62 -5.35
C LEU A 85 4.01 -3.63 -6.87
N MET A 86 3.76 -2.47 -7.48
CA MET A 86 3.60 -2.32 -8.93
C MET A 86 4.87 -2.70 -9.71
N ARG A 87 6.04 -2.78 -9.05
CA ARG A 87 7.28 -3.28 -9.66
C ARG A 87 7.34 -4.81 -9.69
N GLY A 88 6.66 -5.49 -8.77
CA GLY A 88 6.58 -6.96 -8.71
C GLY A 88 5.38 -7.53 -9.45
N ASP A 89 4.23 -6.84 -9.41
CA ASP A 89 3.02 -7.17 -10.16
C ASP A 89 2.45 -5.88 -10.76
N ARG A 90 2.84 -5.58 -12.00
CA ARG A 90 2.49 -4.31 -12.64
C ARG A 90 1.00 -4.22 -12.95
N GLU A 91 0.46 -5.21 -13.64
CA GLU A 91 -0.91 -5.16 -14.16
C GLU A 91 -1.93 -5.21 -13.02
N GLY A 92 -1.77 -6.15 -12.08
CA GLY A 92 -2.71 -6.31 -10.97
C GLY A 92 -2.76 -5.07 -10.07
N VAL A 93 -1.60 -4.51 -9.72
CA VAL A 93 -1.53 -3.35 -8.85
C VAL A 93 -1.96 -2.07 -9.56
N LEU A 94 -1.67 -1.91 -10.85
CA LEU A 94 -2.13 -0.76 -11.63
C LEU A 94 -3.66 -0.71 -11.70
N GLU A 95 -4.31 -1.84 -11.99
CA GLU A 95 -5.77 -1.91 -12.01
C GLU A 95 -6.38 -1.69 -10.63
N TYR A 96 -5.75 -2.22 -9.58
CA TYR A 96 -6.16 -1.94 -8.20
C TYR A 96 -6.08 -0.45 -7.85
N VAL A 97 -5.01 0.26 -8.26
CA VAL A 97 -4.88 1.72 -8.05
C VAL A 97 -5.97 2.49 -8.80
N LYS A 98 -6.31 2.08 -10.03
CA LYS A 98 -7.42 2.68 -10.79
C LYS A 98 -8.75 2.46 -10.06
N GLU A 99 -9.01 1.26 -9.56
CA GLU A 99 -10.23 0.96 -8.79
C GLU A 99 -10.32 1.79 -7.51
N LEU A 100 -9.24 1.90 -6.73
CA LEU A 100 -9.23 2.78 -5.56
C LEU A 100 -9.58 4.23 -5.93
N ARG A 101 -9.11 4.70 -7.09
CA ARG A 101 -9.46 6.04 -7.57
C ARG A 101 -10.93 6.16 -7.96
N ARG A 102 -11.52 5.15 -8.62
CA ARG A 102 -12.97 5.10 -8.89
C ARG A 102 -13.78 5.17 -7.59
N ARG A 103 -13.30 4.53 -6.52
CA ARG A 103 -13.92 4.55 -5.19
C ARG A 103 -13.69 5.84 -4.40
N GLY A 104 -12.97 6.82 -4.96
CA GLY A 104 -12.76 8.11 -4.33
C GLY A 104 -11.68 8.13 -3.25
N VAL A 105 -10.64 7.28 -3.36
CA VAL A 105 -9.49 7.34 -2.45
C VAL A 105 -8.83 8.71 -2.45
N SER A 106 -8.22 9.09 -1.32
CA SER A 106 -7.47 10.34 -1.17
C SER A 106 -6.38 10.47 -2.25
N SER A 107 -6.24 11.67 -2.83
CA SER A 107 -5.20 11.95 -3.84
C SER A 107 -3.79 11.63 -3.36
N THR A 108 -3.51 11.75 -2.05
CA THR A 108 -2.25 11.31 -1.44
C THR A 108 -1.90 9.86 -1.79
N VAL A 109 -2.86 8.93 -1.67
CA VAL A 109 -2.63 7.51 -1.96
C VAL A 109 -2.31 7.34 -3.44
N THR A 110 -3.16 7.90 -4.32
CA THR A 110 -2.97 7.82 -5.78
C THR A 110 -1.62 8.38 -6.21
N LEU A 111 -1.28 9.61 -5.80
CA LEU A 111 -0.06 10.30 -6.22
C LEU A 111 1.22 9.62 -5.70
N TYR A 112 1.16 8.98 -4.54
CA TYR A 112 2.29 8.16 -4.06
C TYR A 112 2.39 6.86 -4.86
N ALA A 113 1.27 6.19 -5.12
CA ALA A 113 1.23 4.92 -5.85
C ALA A 113 1.77 5.05 -7.28
N ILE A 114 1.42 6.13 -7.99
CA ILE A 114 1.84 6.36 -9.37
C ILE A 114 3.12 7.19 -9.51
N ARG A 115 3.87 7.39 -8.42
CA ARG A 115 5.03 8.29 -8.42
C ARG A 115 6.07 7.94 -9.48
N ASP A 116 6.25 6.65 -9.72
CA ASP A 116 7.24 6.14 -10.66
C ASP A 116 6.65 5.91 -12.07
N LEU A 117 5.34 6.15 -12.26
CA LEU A 117 4.71 6.10 -13.59
C LEU A 117 4.93 7.43 -14.33
N ASP A 118 5.06 7.34 -15.64
CA ASP A 118 5.20 8.47 -16.54
C ASP A 118 4.25 8.35 -17.74
N GLY A 119 4.34 9.35 -18.64
CA GLY A 119 3.67 9.33 -19.93
C GLY A 119 2.18 8.97 -19.88
N ARG A 120 1.79 8.06 -20.76
CA ARG A 120 0.40 7.67 -21.00
C ARG A 120 -0.23 6.97 -19.80
N GLU A 121 0.45 6.00 -19.18
CA GLU A 121 -0.09 5.25 -18.04
C GLU A 121 -0.42 6.16 -16.85
N ARG A 122 0.45 7.12 -16.55
CA ARG A 122 0.18 8.10 -15.50
C ARG A 122 -1.06 8.92 -15.80
N GLN A 123 -1.25 9.35 -17.05
CA GLN A 123 -2.44 10.09 -17.46
C GLN A 123 -3.70 9.24 -17.41
N GLU A 124 -3.61 7.96 -17.78
CA GLU A 124 -4.74 7.02 -17.69
C GLU A 124 -5.24 6.90 -16.25
N VAL A 125 -4.34 6.70 -15.27
CA VAL A 125 -4.75 6.67 -13.85
C VAL A 125 -5.37 8.01 -13.42
N LEU A 126 -4.78 9.15 -13.82
CA LEU A 126 -5.31 10.47 -13.48
C LEU A 126 -6.61 10.85 -14.20
N ALA A 127 -6.98 10.15 -15.27
CA ALA A 127 -8.25 10.34 -15.95
C ALA A 127 -9.42 9.62 -15.25
N VAL A 128 -9.15 8.59 -14.43
CA VAL A 128 -10.19 7.76 -13.77
C VAL A 128 -11.01 8.56 -12.73
N ARG A 129 -12.18 9.05 -13.11
CA ARG A 129 -13.02 9.85 -12.20
C ARG A 129 -13.65 9.00 -11.09
N PRO A 130 -13.83 9.54 -9.87
CA PRO A 130 -14.61 8.86 -8.84
C PRO A 130 -16.03 8.59 -9.34
N SER A 131 -16.54 7.39 -9.12
CA SER A 131 -17.94 7.07 -9.35
C SER A 131 -18.79 7.97 -8.45
N ARG A 132 -19.71 8.74 -9.04
CA ARG A 132 -20.72 9.47 -8.28
C ARG A 132 -21.67 8.43 -7.68
N THR A 133 -21.37 7.92 -6.49
CA THR A 133 -22.39 7.28 -5.69
C THR A 133 -23.35 8.39 -5.28
N VAL A 134 -24.53 8.39 -5.90
CA VAL A 134 -25.69 9.14 -5.41
C VAL A 134 -25.97 8.55 -4.04
N VAL A 135 -25.64 9.31 -2.99
CA VAL A 135 -26.12 9.07 -1.63
C VAL A 135 -27.25 10.05 -1.40
#